data_AF-A0A7S2IZQ4-F1
#
_entry.id   AF-A0A7S2IZQ4-F1
#
_cell.length_a   1.000
_cell.length_b   1.000
_cell.length_c   1.000
_cell.angle_alpha   90.00
_cell.angle_beta   90.00
_cell.angle_gamma   90.00
#
_symmetry.space_group_name_H-M   'P 1'
#
loop_
_entity.id
_entity.type
_entity.pdbx_description
1 polymer ?
#
loop_
_entity_poly.entity_id
_entity_poly.type
_entity_poly.pdbx_seq_one_letter_code
_entity_poly.pdbx_strand_id
1 'polypeptide(L)'
;MSSVEHSGLGRYNDGLNPWGDILAIARTWCISAPDARLVIAVPTASQFNFQEPLTDALGQRRGRDVLEWNAHRTYGPVRYPYLMANWELDRRIQGDSRPAWGHTVYVFTKVSRMVEA
;
A
#
# COMPACT_ATOMS: atom_id res chain seq x y z
N MET A 1 5.64 -13.78 -9.72
CA MET A 1 4.52 -13.00 -9.13
C MET A 1 5.00 -11.57 -8.95
N SER A 2 4.33 -10.59 -9.56
CA SER A 2 4.57 -9.17 -9.28
C SER A 2 3.51 -8.71 -8.30
N SER A 3 3.93 -8.08 -7.21
CA SER A 3 3.04 -7.55 -6.19
C SER A 3 2.77 -6.07 -6.46
N VAL A 4 1.66 -5.53 -5.95
CA VAL A 4 1.22 -4.16 -6.25
C VAL A 4 2.30 -3.13 -5.90
N GLU A 5 2.97 -3.32 -4.77
CA GLU A 5 4.03 -2.45 -4.26
C GLU A 5 5.31 -2.49 -5.09
N HIS A 6 5.46 -3.43 -6.03
CA HIS A 6 6.61 -3.52 -6.94
C HIS A 6 6.37 -2.85 -8.29
N SER A 7 5.12 -2.51 -8.63
CA SER A 7 4.75 -2.03 -9.98
C SER A 7 5.50 -0.74 -10.34
N GLY A 8 6.25 -0.73 -11.43
CA GLY A 8 6.96 0.46 -11.93
C GLY A 8 8.28 0.77 -11.22
N LEU A 9 8.93 -0.23 -10.61
CA LEU A 9 10.20 -0.06 -9.90
C LEU A 9 11.44 -0.59 -10.66
N GLY A 10 11.30 -0.92 -11.95
CA GLY A 10 12.39 -1.44 -12.77
C GLY A 10 12.60 -2.95 -12.61
N ARG A 11 11.67 -3.65 -11.95
CA ARG A 11 11.76 -5.09 -11.74
C ARG A 11 11.37 -5.81 -13.03
N TYR A 12 12.22 -6.75 -13.44
CA TYR A 12 12.05 -7.48 -14.70
C TYR A 12 11.99 -6.55 -15.93
N ASN A 13 12.71 -5.43 -15.88
CA ASN A 13 12.77 -4.45 -16.96
C ASN A 13 11.41 -3.78 -17.25
N ASP A 14 10.54 -3.67 -16.25
CA ASP A 14 9.33 -2.85 -16.36
C ASP A 14 9.68 -1.36 -16.41
N GLY A 15 8.86 -0.59 -17.12
CA GLY A 15 9.05 0.86 -17.23
C GLY A 15 8.96 1.53 -15.86
N LEU A 16 9.88 2.45 -15.58
CA LEU A 16 9.90 3.15 -14.30
C LEU A 16 8.72 4.08 -14.16
N ASN A 17 7.96 3.84 -13.10
CA ASN A 17 6.84 4.67 -12.72
C ASN A 17 6.67 4.63 -11.19
N PRO A 18 7.12 5.68 -10.47
CA PRO A 18 6.99 5.72 -9.02
C PRO A 18 5.54 5.70 -8.55
N TRP A 19 4.55 5.96 -9.42
CA TRP A 19 3.11 5.94 -9.16
C TRP A 19 2.41 4.67 -9.64
N GLY A 20 3.13 3.67 -10.15
CA GLY A 20 2.55 2.50 -10.81
C GLY A 20 1.53 1.73 -9.97
N ASP A 21 1.77 1.63 -8.66
CA ASP A 21 0.88 1.04 -7.66
C ASP A 21 -0.42 1.84 -7.48
N ILE A 22 -0.30 3.16 -7.32
CA ILE A 22 -1.45 4.07 -7.16
C ILE A 22 -2.32 4.04 -8.42
N LEU A 23 -1.71 4.06 -9.60
CA LEU A 23 -2.43 3.94 -10.87
C LEU A 23 -3.10 2.58 -11.02
N ALA A 24 -2.45 1.50 -10.57
CA ALA A 24 -3.04 0.16 -10.59
C ALA A 24 -4.29 0.10 -9.70
N ILE A 25 -4.22 0.59 -8.45
CA ILE A 25 -5.38 0.61 -7.54
C ILE A 25 -6.49 1.53 -8.06
N ALA A 26 -6.15 2.67 -8.66
CA ALA A 26 -7.13 3.56 -9.29
C ALA A 26 -7.85 2.87 -10.46
N ARG A 27 -7.13 2.14 -11.32
CA ARG A 27 -7.74 1.35 -12.41
C ARG A 27 -8.64 0.24 -11.86
N THR A 28 -8.21 -0.45 -10.79
CA THR A 28 -9.04 -1.46 -10.11
C THR A 28 -10.35 -0.85 -9.64
N TRP A 29 -10.33 0.35 -9.07
CA TRP A 29 -11.55 1.05 -8.66
C TRP A 29 -12.51 1.27 -9.84
N CYS A 30 -12.00 1.71 -11.00
CA CYS A 30 -12.82 1.98 -12.19
C CYS A 30 -13.59 0.74 -12.69
N ILE A 31 -12.96 -0.44 -12.67
CA ILE A 31 -13.55 -1.68 -13.20
C ILE A 31 -14.31 -2.51 -12.16
N SER A 32 -14.22 -2.16 -10.88
CA SER A 32 -14.87 -2.89 -9.80
C SER A 32 -16.37 -2.65 -9.75
N ALA A 33 -17.15 -3.66 -9.32
CA ALA A 33 -18.58 -3.51 -9.05
C ALA A 33 -18.86 -2.40 -8.01
N PRO A 34 -20.07 -1.81 -7.98
CA PRO A 34 -20.42 -0.75 -7.03
C PRO A 34 -20.21 -1.12 -5.55
N ASP A 35 -20.44 -2.39 -5.19
CA ASP A 35 -20.34 -2.92 -3.83
C ASP A 35 -18.99 -3.58 -3.51
N ALA A 36 -18.01 -3.45 -4.40
CA ALA A 36 -16.72 -4.11 -4.28
C ALA A 36 -15.98 -3.73 -2.99
N ARG A 37 -15.19 -4.71 -2.50
CA ARG A 37 -14.28 -4.56 -1.37
C ARG A 37 -12.84 -4.65 -1.85
N LEU A 38 -12.00 -3.72 -1.41
CA LEU A 38 -10.55 -3.82 -1.56
C LEU A 38 -9.97 -4.37 -0.27
N VAL A 39 -9.36 -5.56 -0.34
CA VAL A 39 -8.58 -6.13 0.76
C VAL A 39 -7.11 -5.95 0.42
N ILE A 40 -6.37 -5.25 1.28
CA ILE A 40 -4.98 -4.91 0.99
C ILE A 40 -4.09 -5.05 2.22
N ALA A 41 -2.88 -5.57 1.99
CA ALA A 41 -1.79 -5.62 2.94
C ALA A 41 -0.51 -5.22 2.19
N VAL A 42 0.06 -4.08 2.55
CA VAL A 42 1.30 -3.56 1.96
C VAL A 42 2.31 -3.23 3.05
N PRO A 43 3.61 -3.15 2.72
CA PRO A 43 4.63 -2.74 3.67
C PRO A 43 4.37 -1.33 4.21
N THR A 44 3.97 -1.19 5.46
CA THR A 44 3.80 0.12 6.09
C THR A 44 5.02 0.47 6.93
N ALA A 45 5.30 1.76 7.08
CA ALA A 45 6.46 2.24 7.82
C ALA A 45 6.47 1.83 9.32
N SER A 46 5.34 1.31 9.82
CA SER A 46 5.20 0.73 11.17
C SER A 46 5.61 -0.75 11.27
N GLN A 47 5.86 -1.44 10.14
CA GLN A 47 6.12 -2.89 10.10
C GLN A 47 7.61 -3.22 10.24
N PHE A 48 8.46 -2.22 10.09
CA PHE A 48 9.90 -2.37 10.22
C PHE A 48 10.32 -2.18 11.68
N ASN A 49 10.15 -3.24 12.48
CA ASN A 49 10.87 -3.40 13.74
C ASN A 49 12.28 -3.91 13.41
N PHE A 50 13.12 -3.04 12.85
CA PHE A 50 14.54 -3.34 12.83
C PHE A 50 15.06 -3.17 14.25
N GLN A 51 15.54 -4.26 14.84
CA GLN A 51 16.36 -4.27 16.07
C GLN A 51 17.72 -3.57 15.85
N GLU A 52 17.95 -3.02 14.64
CA GLU A 52 19.14 -2.27 14.25
C GLU A 52 19.03 -0.80 14.70
N PRO A 53 20.14 -0.20 15.16
CA PRO A 53 20.13 1.17 15.67
C PRO A 53 19.67 2.17 14.60
N LEU A 54 18.83 3.13 15.03
CA LEU A 54 18.21 4.21 14.23
C LEU A 54 19.21 5.12 13.45
N THR A 55 20.51 4.81 13.53
CA THR A 55 21.62 5.59 12.99
C THR A 55 22.02 5.19 11.58
N ASP A 56 21.58 4.04 11.07
CA ASP A 56 21.87 3.65 9.68
C ASP A 56 20.83 4.23 8.69
N ALA A 57 21.16 4.17 7.40
CA ALA A 57 20.30 4.69 6.33
C ALA A 57 18.91 4.00 6.28
N LEU A 58 18.76 2.82 6.88
CA LEU A 58 17.50 2.09 6.97
C LEU A 58 16.66 2.60 8.17
N GLY A 59 17.31 2.92 9.30
CA GLY A 59 16.71 3.51 10.49
C GLY A 59 16.10 4.89 10.24
N GLN A 60 16.69 5.70 9.36
CA GLN A 60 16.16 7.02 8.96
C GLN A 60 14.85 6.97 8.15
N ARG A 61 14.43 5.78 7.70
CA ARG A 61 13.23 5.58 6.87
C ARG A 61 11.98 5.31 7.70
N ARG A 62 12.12 5.22 9.03
CA ARG A 62 11.02 4.94 9.95
C ARG A 62 9.89 5.96 9.82
N GLY A 63 8.67 5.46 9.71
CA GLY A 63 7.48 6.31 9.60
C GLY A 63 7.38 7.11 8.29
N ARG A 64 8.24 6.85 7.30
CA ARG A 64 8.29 7.62 6.04
C ARG A 64 7.90 6.77 4.85
N ASP A 65 7.46 7.46 3.81
CA ASP A 65 7.28 6.89 2.48
C ASP A 65 8.63 6.62 1.83
N VAL A 66 8.77 5.44 1.25
CA VAL A 66 10.01 4.98 0.64
C VAL A 66 9.73 4.35 -0.72
N LEU A 67 10.56 4.71 -1.69
CA LEU A 67 10.65 4.03 -2.98
C LEU A 67 12.03 3.37 -3.09
N GLU A 68 12.05 2.07 -3.37
CA GLU A 68 13.29 1.33 -3.58
C GLU A 68 13.37 0.82 -5.01
N TRP A 69 14.45 1.21 -5.70
CA TRP A 69 14.76 0.64 -6.99
C TRP A 69 14.77 -0.89 -6.95
N ASN A 70 14.04 -1.53 -7.89
CA ASN A 70 13.99 -2.98 -8.11
C ASN A 70 13.58 -3.83 -6.88
N ALA A 71 13.15 -3.20 -5.79
CA ALA A 71 12.71 -3.87 -4.57
C ALA A 71 11.24 -3.58 -4.31
N HIS A 72 10.92 -2.64 -3.43
CA HIS A 72 9.55 -2.41 -2.99
C HIS A 72 9.28 -0.95 -2.57
N ARG A 73 8.06 -0.72 -2.09
CA ARG A 73 7.64 0.54 -1.47
C ARG A 73 7.30 0.31 -0.02
N THR A 74 7.69 1.28 0.81
CA THR A 74 7.14 1.42 2.15
C THR A 74 6.16 2.57 2.14
N TYR A 75 4.93 2.29 2.58
CA TYR A 75 3.86 3.27 2.64
C TYR A 75 3.87 3.95 4.00
N GLY A 76 4.13 5.25 3.98
CA GLY A 76 4.05 6.16 5.12
C GLY A 76 2.80 7.04 5.06
N PRO A 77 2.78 8.13 5.84
CA PRO A 77 1.62 9.00 5.97
C PRO A 77 1.17 9.69 4.67
N VAL A 78 2.03 9.77 3.64
CA VAL A 78 1.69 10.46 2.38
C VAL A 78 1.18 9.48 1.35
N ARG A 79 1.92 8.42 0.99
CA ARG A 79 1.51 7.53 -0.11
C ARG A 79 0.36 6.61 0.28
N TYR A 80 0.22 6.24 1.56
CA TYR A 80 -0.86 5.33 1.96
C TYR A 80 -2.25 5.94 1.69
N PRO A 81 -2.54 7.20 2.06
CA PRO A 81 -3.77 7.87 1.65
C PRO A 81 -3.95 7.97 0.14
N TYR A 82 -2.89 8.30 -0.63
CA TYR A 82 -2.99 8.35 -2.09
C TYR A 82 -3.30 6.99 -2.73
N LEU A 83 -2.76 5.90 -2.20
CA LEU A 83 -3.05 4.54 -2.65
C LEU A 83 -4.54 4.19 -2.46
N MET A 84 -5.19 4.78 -1.46
CA MET A 84 -6.58 4.51 -1.09
C MET A 84 -7.57 5.61 -1.49
N ALA A 85 -7.17 6.60 -2.31
CA ALA A 85 -7.95 7.84 -2.48
C ALA A 85 -9.43 7.67 -2.88
N ASN A 86 -9.78 6.60 -3.59
CA ASN A 86 -11.16 6.31 -4.03
C ASN A 86 -11.87 5.22 -3.20
N TRP A 87 -11.25 4.78 -2.12
CA TRP A 87 -11.70 3.68 -1.28
C TRP A 87 -11.93 4.17 0.15
N GLU A 88 -13.07 3.82 0.74
CA GLU A 88 -13.41 4.21 2.12
C GLU A 88 -13.04 3.08 3.08
N LEU A 89 -12.41 3.42 4.21
CA LEU A 89 -11.95 2.42 5.18
C LEU A 89 -13.16 1.76 5.86
N ASP A 90 -13.31 0.44 5.67
CA ASP A 90 -14.34 -0.38 6.34
C ASP A 90 -13.81 -0.85 7.69
N ARG A 91 -12.74 -1.64 7.66
CA ARG A 91 -12.17 -2.25 8.87
C ARG A 91 -10.73 -2.64 8.72
N ARG A 92 -10.05 -2.72 9.86
CA ARG A 92 -8.76 -3.40 9.99
C ARG A 92 -9.03 -4.86 10.39
N ILE A 93 -8.42 -5.82 9.70
CA ILE A 93 -8.45 -7.21 10.15
C ILE A 93 -7.36 -7.36 11.21
N GLN A 94 -7.77 -7.69 12.43
CA GLN A 94 -6.88 -7.96 13.54
C GLN A 94 -6.91 -9.47 13.80
N GLY A 95 -5.81 -10.16 13.50
CA GLY A 95 -5.65 -11.55 13.90
C GLY A 95 -5.17 -11.65 15.35
N ASP A 96 -5.57 -12.72 16.04
CA ASP A 96 -5.13 -13.02 17.41
C ASP A 96 -3.61 -13.23 17.51
N SER A 97 -3.00 -13.63 16.39
CA SER A 97 -1.55 -13.67 16.19
C SER A 97 -1.15 -12.68 15.10
N ARG A 98 -0.32 -11.69 15.44
CA ARG A 98 0.37 -10.91 14.40
C ARG A 98 1.40 -11.82 13.76
N PRO A 99 1.38 -12.06 12.44
CA PRO A 99 2.48 -12.77 11.79
C PRO A 99 3.79 -12.04 12.08
N ALA A 100 4.90 -12.78 12.16
CA ALA A 100 6.22 -12.23 12.50
C ALA A 100 6.63 -11.02 11.63
N TRP A 101 6.08 -10.93 10.41
CA TRP A 101 6.31 -9.86 9.44
C TRP A 101 5.36 -8.65 9.56
N GLY A 102 4.41 -8.67 10.50
CA GLY A 102 3.70 -7.48 10.99
C GLY A 102 2.70 -6.81 10.03
N HIS A 103 2.46 -7.36 8.83
CA HIS A 103 1.52 -6.76 7.88
C HIS A 103 0.13 -6.58 8.49
N THR A 104 -0.37 -5.34 8.48
CA THR A 104 -1.76 -5.07 8.82
C THR A 104 -2.60 -5.18 7.55
N VAL A 105 -3.66 -5.98 7.62
CA VAL A 105 -4.62 -6.11 6.53
C VAL A 105 -5.76 -5.11 6.78
N TYR A 106 -6.05 -4.31 5.76
CA TYR A 106 -7.18 -3.38 5.76
C TYR A 106 -8.19 -3.80 4.70
N VAL A 107 -9.46 -3.60 5.02
CA VAL A 107 -10.59 -3.77 4.11
C VAL A 107 -11.18 -2.39 3.86
N PHE A 108 -11.41 -2.08 2.60
CA PHE A 108 -12.05 -0.86 2.16
C PHE A 108 -13.29 -1.18 1.33
N THR A 109 -14.24 -0.25 1.31
CA THR A 109 -15.40 -0.24 0.43
C THR A 109 -15.14 0.71 -0.74
N LYS A 110 -15.71 0.40 -1.91
CA LYS A 110 -15.70 1.33 -3.03
C LYS A 110 -16.54 2.56 -2.68
N VAL A 111 -15.98 3.76 -2.83
CA VAL A 111 -16.78 4.99 -2.71
C VAL A 111 -17.75 5.06 -3.88
N SER A 112 -19.05 4.93 -3.60
CA SER A 112 -20.10 5.20 -4.57
C SER A 112 -20.11 6.70 -4.88
N ARG A 113 -20.13 7.09 -6.16
CA ARG A 113 -20.53 8.47 -6.47
C ARG A 113 -21.95 8.63 -5.94
N MET A 114 -22.19 9.61 -5.07
CA MET A 114 -23.56 10.04 -4.79
C MET A 114 -24.20 10.38 -6.13
N VAL A 115 -25.22 9.64 -6.52
CA VAL A 115 -26.16 10.11 -7.53
C VAL A 115 -26.96 11.17 -6.78
N GLU A 116 -26.59 12.44 -6.94
CA GLU A 116 -27.51 13.53 -6.61
C GLU A 116 -28.75 13.34 -7.50
N ALA A 117 -29.91 13.18 -6.85
CA ALA A 117 -31.22 13.08 -7.47
C ALA A 117 -31.79 14.46 -7.76
#